data_AF-W9HIZ8-F1
#
_entry.id   AF-W9HIZ8-F1
#
_cell.length_a   1.000
_cell.length_b   1.000
_cell.length_c   1.000
_cell.angle_alpha   90.00
_cell.angle_beta   90.00
_cell.angle_gamma   90.00
#
_symmetry.space_group_name_H-M   'P 1'
#
loop_
_entity.id
_entity.type
_entity.pdbx_description
1 polymer ?
#
loop_
_entity_poly.entity_id
_entity_poly.type
_entity_poly.pdbx_seq_one_letter_code
_entity_poly.pdbx_strand_id
1 'polypeptide(L)'
;MRSLRYLFRLLYHSTSSLSAHFPNIIHTLQPSTSRCKSVKMVVEKGNKIFIPADQLTTTEVKVEWSKNWTDYSAQYYSVPFFNRDQGNEESVIFIQKNYLDSLKNKKAPGDDLTVIVDDSFQYGQNKEKTKRWLAYHDKKNEAYQWRFVEGLKSKLGNAALKFAGGFFPSIDLGMLKLLFGDYLRNF
;
A
#
# COMPACT_ATOMS: atom_id res chain seq x y z
N MET A 1 14.74 -25.66 49.34
CA MET A 1 15.88 -26.22 50.11
C MET A 1 17.12 -26.25 49.20
N ARG A 2 18.25 -25.69 49.66
CA ARG A 2 19.64 -25.68 49.10
C ARG A 2 19.83 -24.85 47.81
N SER A 3 20.38 -23.62 47.78
CA SER A 3 21.60 -22.99 48.35
C SER A 3 22.93 -23.49 47.75
N LEU A 4 23.62 -22.61 47.00
CA LEU A 4 25.08 -22.45 46.82
C LEU A 4 25.30 -21.31 45.80
N ARG A 5 25.50 -20.03 46.18
CA ARG A 5 26.73 -19.36 46.68
C ARG A 5 28.02 -19.77 45.94
N TYR A 6 28.57 -18.86 45.13
CA TYR A 6 30.01 -18.57 45.08
C TYR A 6 30.23 -17.08 44.71
N LEU A 7 30.72 -16.33 45.70
CA LEU A 7 31.46 -15.09 45.55
C LEU A 7 32.92 -15.48 45.26
N PHE A 8 33.65 -14.73 44.42
CA PHE A 8 34.97 -14.22 44.82
C PHE A 8 35.35 -12.98 44.02
N ARG A 9 35.96 -12.06 44.76
CA ARG A 9 36.28 -10.66 44.49
C ARG A 9 37.79 -10.59 44.21
N LEU A 10 38.24 -9.75 43.28
CA LEU A 10 39.59 -9.19 43.34
C LEU A 10 39.63 -7.84 42.60
N LEU A 11 39.81 -6.79 43.41
CA LEU A 11 40.21 -5.45 43.01
C LEU A 11 41.74 -5.43 42.90
N TYR A 12 42.27 -4.75 41.90
CA TYR A 12 43.66 -4.30 41.87
C TYR A 12 43.67 -2.79 41.56
N HIS A 13 44.56 -2.07 42.25
CA HIS A 13 44.80 -0.63 42.17
C HIS A 13 46.29 -0.38 41.91
N SER A 14 46.62 0.83 41.44
CA SER A 14 47.96 1.48 41.41
C SER A 14 48.84 1.13 40.19
N THR A 15 49.58 2.02 39.48
CA THR A 15 49.82 3.48 39.49
C THR A 15 50.64 3.87 38.24
N SER A 16 50.41 5.09 37.72
CA SER A 16 51.36 6.09 37.18
C SER A 16 52.26 5.89 35.93
N SER A 17 52.00 6.74 34.92
CA SER A 17 52.91 7.70 34.22
C SER A 17 54.14 7.23 33.42
N LEU A 18 54.16 7.46 32.08
CA LEU A 18 54.97 8.48 31.37
C LEU A 18 54.81 8.44 29.83
N SER A 19 55.02 9.62 29.23
CA SER A 19 54.85 10.06 27.84
C SER A 19 55.75 9.40 26.78
N ALA A 20 55.24 9.19 25.55
CA ALA A 20 55.95 9.51 24.30
C ALA A 20 55.08 9.32 23.03
N HIS A 21 55.04 10.38 22.20
CA HIS A 21 55.07 10.40 20.72
C HIS A 21 53.94 9.78 19.86
N PHE A 22 53.27 10.67 19.12
CA PHE A 22 52.38 10.45 17.96
C PHE A 22 53.09 9.73 16.78
N PRO A 23 52.37 8.97 15.89
CA PRO A 23 51.60 9.61 14.81
C PRO A 23 50.29 8.93 14.34
N ASN A 24 49.44 9.75 13.74
CA ASN A 24 48.42 9.45 12.71
C ASN A 24 47.35 8.38 13.00
N ILE A 25 46.28 8.82 13.67
CA ILE A 25 44.97 8.17 13.55
C ILE A 25 44.29 8.73 12.29
N ILE A 26 44.32 7.95 11.21
CA ILE A 26 43.38 8.12 10.10
C ILE A 26 41.99 7.87 10.66
N HIS A 27 41.18 8.93 10.71
CA HIS A 27 39.74 8.84 10.95
C HIS A 27 39.15 7.89 9.91
N THR A 28 38.94 6.64 10.31
CA THR A 28 38.09 5.73 9.54
C THR A 28 36.68 6.24 9.73
N LEU A 29 36.23 7.12 8.84
CA LEU A 29 34.82 7.43 8.69
C LEU A 29 34.13 6.11 8.36
N GLN A 30 33.52 5.48 9.38
CA GLN A 30 32.53 4.45 9.12
C GLN A 30 31.47 5.11 8.24
N PRO A 31 31.21 4.61 7.01
CA PRO A 31 30.08 5.09 6.26
C PRO A 31 28.85 4.80 7.10
N SER A 32 28.17 5.87 7.54
CA SER A 32 26.84 5.75 8.10
C SER A 32 26.04 4.98 7.06
N THR A 33 25.66 3.76 7.39
CA THR A 33 24.69 3.03 6.58
C THR A 33 23.42 3.83 6.68
N SER A 34 23.22 4.74 5.72
CA SER A 34 21.93 5.30 5.39
C SER A 34 21.07 4.10 5.06
N ARG A 35 20.41 3.55 6.07
CA ARG A 35 19.28 2.66 5.93
C ARG A 35 18.24 3.51 5.22
N CYS A 36 18.28 3.52 3.89
CA CYS A 36 17.17 3.94 3.07
C CYS A 36 16.01 3.11 3.61
N LYS A 37 15.13 3.76 4.39
CA LYS A 37 13.82 3.19 4.68
C LYS A 37 13.21 2.98 3.30
N SER A 38 13.25 1.75 2.80
CA SER A 38 12.42 1.37 1.68
C SER A 38 11.02 1.75 2.10
N VAL A 39 10.43 2.73 1.42
CA VAL A 39 9.03 3.08 1.65
C VAL A 39 8.27 1.80 1.37
N LYS A 40 7.68 1.20 2.40
CA LYS A 40 6.88 -0.02 2.23
C LYS A 40 5.62 0.39 1.49
N MET A 41 5.64 0.19 0.18
CA MET A 41 4.52 0.47 -0.70
C MET A 41 3.52 -0.67 -0.56
N VAL A 42 2.25 -0.34 -0.35
CA VAL A 42 1.18 -1.32 -0.07
C VAL A 42 1.04 -2.36 -1.19
N VAL A 43 1.27 -1.95 -2.44
CA VAL A 43 1.19 -2.83 -3.61
C VAL A 43 2.09 -2.34 -4.74
N GLU A 44 2.79 -3.27 -5.39
CA GLU A 44 3.66 -3.02 -6.54
C GLU A 44 3.40 -4.03 -7.65
N LYS A 45 3.91 -3.72 -8.86
CA LYS A 45 3.96 -4.68 -9.96
C LYS A 45 4.69 -5.95 -9.53
N GLY A 46 4.17 -7.10 -9.93
CA GLY A 46 4.66 -8.42 -9.58
C GLY A 46 4.14 -8.96 -8.24
N ASN A 47 3.46 -8.15 -7.41
CA ASN A 47 2.88 -8.66 -6.17
C ASN A 47 1.69 -9.59 -6.44
N LYS A 48 1.53 -10.61 -5.60
CA LYS A 48 0.37 -11.49 -5.53
C LYS A 48 -0.67 -10.89 -4.60
N ILE A 49 -1.85 -10.60 -5.14
CA ILE A 49 -2.99 -10.12 -4.36
C ILE A 49 -4.08 -11.17 -4.35
N PHE A 50 -4.70 -11.36 -3.18
CA PHE A 50 -5.85 -12.23 -3.00
C PHE A 50 -7.13 -11.39 -2.90
N ILE A 51 -8.15 -11.74 -3.67
CA ILE A 51 -9.44 -11.07 -3.72
C ILE A 51 -10.52 -12.03 -3.20
N PRO A 52 -11.22 -11.72 -2.09
CA PRO A 52 -12.30 -12.56 -1.57
C PRO A 52 -13.45 -12.68 -2.58
N ALA A 53 -13.73 -13.89 -3.04
CA ALA A 53 -14.71 -14.14 -4.09
C ALA A 53 -16.15 -13.78 -3.67
N ASP A 54 -16.45 -13.92 -2.38
CA ASP A 54 -17.71 -13.55 -1.74
C ASP A 54 -17.98 -12.04 -1.74
N GLN A 55 -16.94 -11.22 -1.91
CA GLN A 55 -17.03 -9.76 -1.86
C GLN A 55 -16.99 -9.08 -3.24
N LEU A 56 -16.75 -9.84 -4.32
CA LEU A 56 -16.52 -9.33 -5.66
C LEU A 56 -17.61 -8.40 -6.20
N THR A 57 -18.86 -8.64 -5.82
CA THR A 57 -20.03 -7.91 -6.35
C THR A 57 -20.83 -7.19 -5.27
N THR A 58 -20.32 -7.15 -4.03
CA THR A 58 -21.06 -6.63 -2.87
C THR A 58 -21.23 -5.12 -2.94
N THR A 59 -20.21 -4.39 -3.41
CA THR A 59 -20.23 -2.93 -3.48
C THR A 59 -20.11 -2.46 -4.92
N GLU A 60 -21.24 -2.12 -5.55
CA GLU A 60 -21.27 -1.52 -6.90
C GLU A 60 -21.28 0.01 -6.81
N VAL A 61 -20.32 0.64 -7.49
CA VAL A 61 -20.11 2.09 -7.52
C VAL A 61 -20.16 2.62 -8.94
N LYS A 62 -20.82 3.77 -9.13
CA LYS A 62 -20.79 4.50 -10.40
C LYS A 62 -19.65 5.51 -10.34
N VAL A 63 -18.74 5.43 -11.29
CA VAL A 63 -17.66 6.42 -11.45
C VAL A 63 -18.00 7.27 -12.65
N GLU A 64 -18.01 8.59 -12.45
CA GLU A 64 -18.36 9.58 -13.46
C GLU A 64 -17.15 10.51 -13.68
N TRP A 65 -16.83 10.81 -14.92
CA TRP A 65 -15.73 11.72 -15.26
C TRP A 65 -16.02 12.45 -16.57
N SER A 66 -15.31 13.55 -16.80
CA SER A 66 -15.47 14.34 -18.01
C SER A 66 -14.13 14.41 -18.73
N LYS A 67 -14.12 14.20 -20.04
CA LYS A 67 -12.95 14.34 -20.92
C LYS A 67 -13.37 15.04 -22.20
N ASN A 68 -12.63 16.07 -22.60
CA ASN A 68 -12.91 16.85 -23.82
C ASN A 68 -14.38 17.31 -23.90
N TRP A 69 -14.91 17.87 -22.81
CA TRP A 69 -16.31 18.33 -22.71
C TRP A 69 -17.38 17.25 -22.89
N THR A 70 -16.98 15.97 -22.90
CA THR A 70 -17.90 14.84 -22.93
C THR A 70 -17.92 14.19 -21.56
N ASP A 71 -19.11 13.93 -21.05
CA ASP A 71 -19.30 13.21 -19.80
C ASP A 71 -19.36 11.70 -20.05
N TYR A 72 -18.63 10.97 -19.21
CA TYR A 72 -18.52 9.53 -19.25
C TYR A 72 -18.90 8.96 -17.88
N SER A 73 -19.39 7.73 -17.89
CA SER A 73 -19.58 6.98 -16.67
C SER A 73 -19.39 5.50 -16.90
N ALA A 74 -18.98 4.78 -15.85
CA ALA A 74 -18.93 3.33 -15.85
C ALA A 74 -19.21 2.78 -14.46
N GLN A 75 -19.75 1.56 -14.42
CA GLN A 75 -19.99 0.83 -13.19
C GLN A 75 -18.75 0.01 -12.81
N TYR A 76 -18.40 0.06 -11.53
CA TYR A 76 -17.29 -0.64 -10.94
C TYR A 76 -17.73 -1.40 -9.69
N TYR A 77 -17.03 -2.48 -9.39
CA TYR A 77 -17.07 -3.12 -8.08
C TYR A 77 -15.90 -2.62 -7.24
N SER A 78 -16.18 -2.18 -6.01
CA SER A 78 -15.16 -1.85 -5.01
C SER A 78 -14.97 -3.04 -4.08
N VAL A 79 -13.81 -3.66 -4.13
CA VAL A 79 -13.55 -4.94 -3.44
C VAL A 79 -12.26 -4.80 -2.63
N PRO A 80 -12.20 -5.27 -1.37
CA PRO A 80 -10.94 -5.36 -0.67
C PRO A 80 -10.07 -6.46 -1.29
N PHE A 81 -8.76 -6.28 -1.21
CA PHE A 81 -7.79 -7.31 -1.52
C PHE A 81 -6.70 -7.35 -0.46
N PHE A 82 -6.03 -8.49 -0.35
CA PHE A 82 -4.93 -8.72 0.57
C PHE A 82 -3.64 -8.97 -0.20
N ASN A 83 -2.61 -8.16 0.02
CA ASN A 83 -1.31 -8.36 -0.63
C ASN A 83 -0.52 -9.45 0.09
N ARG A 84 -0.43 -10.64 -0.52
CA ARG A 84 0.25 -11.80 0.06
C ARG A 84 1.76 -11.58 0.22
N ASP A 85 2.36 -10.74 -0.62
CA ASP A 85 3.80 -10.46 -0.60
C ASP A 85 4.17 -9.32 0.36
N GLN A 86 3.19 -8.55 0.86
CA GLN A 86 3.40 -7.45 1.81
C GLN A 86 2.86 -7.74 3.21
N GLY A 87 2.77 -9.02 3.58
CA GLY A 87 2.29 -9.45 4.90
C GLY A 87 0.76 -9.39 5.04
N ASN A 88 0.03 -9.68 3.96
CA ASN A 88 -1.43 -9.59 3.87
C ASN A 88 -1.97 -8.19 4.16
N GLU A 89 -1.23 -7.17 3.76
CA GLU A 89 -1.71 -5.79 3.87
C GLU A 89 -2.97 -5.60 3.02
N GLU A 90 -4.00 -5.03 3.63
CA GLU A 90 -5.31 -4.83 3.01
C GLU A 90 -5.34 -3.51 2.23
N SER A 91 -5.92 -3.55 1.04
CA SER A 91 -6.20 -2.37 0.21
C SER A 91 -7.44 -2.62 -0.67
N VAL A 92 -7.78 -1.67 -1.54
CA VAL A 92 -9.00 -1.70 -2.35
C VAL A 92 -8.65 -1.82 -3.83
N ILE A 93 -9.42 -2.63 -4.56
CA ILE A 93 -9.42 -2.68 -6.01
C ILE A 93 -10.79 -2.27 -6.56
N PHE A 94 -10.79 -1.41 -7.57
CA PHE A 94 -11.95 -1.08 -8.38
C PHE A 94 -11.92 -1.89 -9.67
N ILE A 95 -12.94 -2.71 -9.90
CA ILE A 95 -13.03 -3.59 -11.06
C ILE A 95 -14.18 -3.10 -11.94
N GLN A 96 -13.91 -2.66 -13.16
CA GLN A 96 -14.99 -2.27 -14.07
C GLN A 96 -15.87 -3.50 -14.36
N LYS A 97 -17.19 -3.33 -14.33
CA LYS A 97 -18.15 -4.45 -14.40
C LYS A 97 -17.89 -5.40 -15.58
N ASN A 98 -17.62 -4.85 -16.76
CA ASN A 98 -17.34 -5.63 -17.98
C ASN A 98 -15.94 -6.26 -18.01
N TYR A 99 -15.07 -5.96 -17.04
CA TYR A 99 -13.72 -6.50 -16.90
C TYR A 99 -13.64 -7.58 -15.81
N LEU A 100 -14.72 -7.86 -15.07
CA LEU A 100 -14.72 -8.82 -13.97
C LEU A 100 -14.31 -10.23 -14.43
N ASP A 101 -14.84 -10.71 -15.56
CA ASP A 101 -14.52 -12.05 -16.05
C ASP A 101 -13.07 -12.13 -16.56
N SER A 102 -12.57 -11.06 -17.19
CA SER A 102 -11.16 -10.94 -17.56
C SER A 102 -10.25 -11.03 -16.34
N LEU A 103 -10.61 -10.38 -15.23
CA LEU A 103 -9.87 -10.50 -13.97
C LEU A 103 -9.88 -11.93 -13.42
N LYS A 104 -11.05 -12.58 -13.40
CA LYS A 104 -11.18 -13.99 -12.95
C LYS A 104 -10.33 -14.94 -13.77
N ASN A 105 -10.19 -14.68 -15.07
CA ASN A 105 -9.36 -15.48 -15.97
C ASN A 105 -7.85 -15.29 -15.74
N LYS A 106 -7.44 -14.23 -15.03
CA LYS A 106 -6.04 -14.01 -14.61
C LYS A 106 -5.65 -14.76 -13.33
N LYS A 107 -6.58 -15.49 -12.70
CA LYS A 107 -6.30 -16.23 -11.46
C LYS A 107 -5.17 -17.23 -11.68
N ALA A 108 -4.29 -17.35 -10.69
CA ALA A 108 -3.31 -18.43 -10.67
C ALA A 108 -4.02 -19.80 -10.58
N PRO A 109 -3.57 -20.84 -11.30
CA PRO A 109 -4.13 -22.19 -11.18
C PRO A 109 -3.97 -22.73 -9.75
N GLY A 110 -5.04 -23.29 -9.20
CA GLY A 110 -5.01 -24.00 -7.91
C GLY A 110 -5.21 -23.14 -6.65
N ASP A 111 -5.32 -21.81 -6.77
CA ASP A 111 -5.55 -20.89 -5.65
C ASP A 111 -6.99 -20.34 -5.61
N ASP A 112 -7.41 -19.89 -4.42
CA ASP A 112 -8.47 -18.87 -4.28
C ASP A 112 -8.12 -17.64 -5.14
N LEU A 113 -9.09 -16.83 -5.58
CA LEU A 113 -8.89 -15.74 -6.58
C LEU A 113 -7.68 -14.83 -6.28
N THR A 114 -6.52 -15.28 -6.76
CA THR A 114 -5.21 -14.69 -6.50
C THR A 114 -4.63 -14.33 -7.85
N VAL A 115 -4.29 -13.06 -8.00
CA VAL A 115 -3.81 -12.49 -9.26
C VAL A 115 -2.46 -11.84 -9.03
N ILE A 116 -1.60 -11.93 -10.04
CA ILE A 116 -0.34 -11.19 -10.07
C ILE A 116 -0.63 -9.80 -10.65
N VAL A 117 -0.22 -8.76 -9.93
CA VAL A 117 -0.34 -7.38 -10.39
C VAL A 117 0.64 -7.16 -11.56
N ASP A 118 0.11 -6.77 -12.72
CA ASP A 118 0.88 -6.51 -13.93
C ASP A 118 0.43 -5.21 -14.62
N ASP A 119 0.89 -4.99 -15.85
CA ASP A 119 0.63 -3.76 -16.62
C ASP A 119 -0.83 -3.57 -17.05
N SER A 120 -1.67 -4.60 -16.88
CA SER A 120 -3.12 -4.49 -17.11
C SER A 120 -3.86 -3.75 -16.00
N PHE A 121 -3.21 -3.54 -14.85
CA PHE A 121 -3.73 -2.72 -13.76
C PHE A 121 -3.28 -1.26 -13.91
N GLN A 122 -4.11 -0.37 -13.40
CA GLN A 122 -3.69 0.97 -13.01
C GLN A 122 -3.80 1.10 -11.50
N TYR A 123 -3.23 2.16 -10.94
CA TYR A 123 -3.32 2.42 -9.51
C TYR A 123 -3.58 3.90 -9.20
N GLY A 124 -4.26 4.12 -8.09
CA GLY A 124 -4.29 5.41 -7.42
C GLY A 124 -3.48 5.36 -6.12
N GLN A 125 -3.03 6.52 -5.64
CA GLN A 125 -2.25 6.64 -4.41
C GLN A 125 -2.44 7.99 -3.75
N ASN A 126 -2.25 8.07 -2.43
CA ASN A 126 -2.17 9.34 -1.73
C ASN A 126 -0.88 10.12 -2.08
N LYS A 127 -0.87 11.42 -1.77
CA LYS A 127 0.30 12.31 -1.95
C LYS A 127 1.56 11.79 -1.26
N GLU A 128 1.43 11.20 -0.07
CA GLU A 128 2.59 10.63 0.66
C GLU A 128 3.11 9.31 0.04
N LYS A 129 2.39 8.74 -0.94
CA LYS A 129 2.71 7.43 -1.57
C LYS A 129 2.75 6.26 -0.58
N THR A 130 2.07 6.39 0.55
CA THR A 130 2.01 5.36 1.59
C THR A 130 0.77 4.48 1.49
N LYS A 131 -0.21 4.87 0.68
CA LYS A 131 -1.43 4.11 0.40
C LYS A 131 -1.65 4.05 -1.09
N ARG A 132 -1.70 2.84 -1.64
CA ARG A 132 -1.98 2.57 -3.05
C ARG A 132 -3.11 1.58 -3.20
N TRP A 133 -3.99 1.84 -4.14
CA TRP A 133 -5.16 1.03 -4.50
C TRP A 133 -5.16 0.77 -6.00
N LEU A 134 -5.91 -0.24 -6.45
CA LEU A 134 -5.85 -0.73 -7.82
C LEU A 134 -7.13 -0.40 -8.62
N ALA A 135 -6.98 -0.25 -9.92
CA ALA A 135 -8.08 -0.22 -10.88
C ALA A 135 -7.82 -1.28 -11.96
N TYR A 136 -8.81 -2.13 -12.21
CA TYR A 136 -8.81 -3.11 -13.30
C TYR A 136 -9.98 -2.81 -14.24
N HIS A 137 -9.67 -2.17 -15.37
CA HIS A 137 -10.65 -1.51 -16.23
C HIS A 137 -10.07 -1.16 -17.59
N ASP A 138 -10.90 -0.60 -18.48
CA ASP A 138 -10.41 0.01 -19.71
C ASP A 138 -9.50 1.20 -19.37
N LYS A 139 -8.21 1.06 -19.68
CA LYS A 139 -7.18 2.08 -19.43
C LYS A 139 -7.37 3.35 -20.29
N LYS A 140 -8.26 3.32 -21.28
CA LYS A 140 -8.69 4.53 -22.01
C LYS A 140 -9.58 5.43 -21.16
N ASN A 141 -10.10 4.92 -20.03
CA ASN A 141 -10.83 5.69 -19.05
C ASN A 141 -9.84 6.55 -18.24
N GLU A 142 -9.59 7.76 -18.73
CA GLU A 142 -8.75 8.76 -18.06
C GLU A 142 -9.52 9.46 -16.93
N ALA A 143 -10.02 8.68 -15.98
CA ALA A 143 -10.67 9.23 -14.80
C ALA A 143 -9.62 9.66 -13.76
N TYR A 144 -9.87 10.79 -13.10
CA TYR A 144 -9.09 11.19 -11.93
C TYR A 144 -9.32 10.24 -10.76
N GLN A 145 -8.30 10.02 -9.93
CA GLN A 145 -8.38 9.11 -8.78
C GLN A 145 -9.52 9.48 -7.82
N TRP A 146 -9.74 10.77 -7.55
CA TRP A 146 -10.81 11.23 -6.67
C TRP A 146 -12.22 10.85 -7.13
N ARG A 147 -12.44 10.58 -8.43
CA ARG A 147 -13.75 10.15 -8.95
C ARG A 147 -14.15 8.76 -8.46
N PHE A 148 -13.18 7.86 -8.29
CA PHE A 148 -13.43 6.53 -7.72
C PHE A 148 -13.81 6.63 -6.25
N VAL A 149 -13.13 7.50 -5.50
CA VAL A 149 -13.42 7.73 -4.09
C VAL A 149 -14.76 8.46 -3.91
N GLU A 150 -15.10 9.40 -4.79
CA GLU A 150 -16.40 10.06 -4.83
C GLU A 150 -17.54 9.06 -5.14
N GLY A 151 -17.38 8.21 -6.15
CA GLY A 151 -18.35 7.16 -6.49
C GLY A 151 -18.56 6.15 -5.38
N LEU A 152 -17.48 5.81 -4.65
CA LEU A 152 -17.60 5.00 -3.44
C LEU A 152 -18.38 5.75 -2.34
N LYS A 153 -18.08 7.05 -2.12
CA LYS A 153 -18.75 7.90 -1.11
C LYS A 153 -20.23 8.11 -1.37
N SER A 154 -20.64 8.23 -2.62
CA SER A 154 -22.06 8.39 -2.97
C SER A 154 -22.88 7.12 -2.71
N LYS A 155 -22.24 5.96 -2.63
CA LYS A 155 -22.86 4.66 -2.29
C LYS A 155 -22.74 4.27 -0.82
N LEU A 156 -21.96 5.03 -0.04
CA LEU A 156 -21.52 4.66 1.30
C LEU A 156 -22.63 4.84 2.35
N GLY A 157 -23.28 3.74 2.73
CA GLY A 157 -23.89 3.54 4.05
C GLY A 157 -22.92 2.89 5.07
N ASN A 158 -23.35 2.63 6.31
CA ASN A 158 -22.51 2.14 7.42
C ASN A 158 -21.64 0.90 7.13
N ALA A 159 -22.03 0.02 6.20
CA ALA A 159 -21.27 -1.18 5.84
C ALA A 159 -20.03 -0.87 4.99
N ALA A 160 -20.17 -0.02 3.96
CA ALA A 160 -19.04 0.40 3.13
C ALA A 160 -18.05 1.28 3.93
N LEU A 161 -18.51 1.99 4.97
CA LEU A 161 -17.67 2.85 5.81
C LEU A 161 -16.60 2.04 6.57
N LYS A 162 -16.85 0.75 6.84
CA LYS A 162 -15.87 -0.14 7.47
C LYS A 162 -14.74 -0.53 6.51
N PHE A 163 -15.05 -0.79 5.24
CA PHE A 163 -14.07 -1.16 4.21
C PHE A 163 -13.24 0.04 3.76
N ALA A 164 -13.89 1.19 3.57
CA ALA A 164 -13.21 2.40 3.14
C ALA A 164 -12.51 3.13 4.31
N GLY A 165 -13.04 3.05 5.54
CA GLY A 165 -12.62 3.88 6.66
C GLY A 165 -11.15 3.71 7.10
N GLY A 166 -10.54 2.55 6.85
CA GLY A 166 -9.10 2.33 7.06
C GLY A 166 -8.21 2.85 5.93
N PHE A 167 -8.71 2.85 4.69
CA PHE A 167 -7.95 3.20 3.50
C PHE A 167 -8.21 4.64 3.05
N PHE A 168 -9.47 4.99 2.77
CA PHE A 168 -9.95 6.30 2.36
C PHE A 168 -10.54 7.05 3.57
N PRO A 169 -9.89 8.13 4.03
CA PRO A 169 -10.41 8.88 5.17
C PRO A 169 -11.81 9.43 4.89
N SER A 170 -12.63 9.50 5.94
CA SER A 170 -13.96 10.11 5.96
C SER A 170 -13.87 11.64 5.93
N ILE A 171 -13.24 12.16 4.88
CA ILE A 171 -13.01 13.60 4.66
C ILE A 171 -13.96 14.15 3.60
N ASP A 172 -14.14 15.47 3.56
CA ASP A 172 -14.92 16.15 2.52
C ASP A 172 -14.36 15.92 1.08
N LEU A 173 -15.22 16.06 0.07
CA LEU A 173 -14.90 15.90 -1.35
C LEU A 173 -13.82 16.89 -1.85
N GLY A 174 -13.81 18.13 -1.37
CA GLY A 174 -12.78 19.11 -1.68
C GLY A 174 -11.40 18.65 -1.22
N MET A 175 -11.32 18.06 -0.02
CA MET A 175 -10.08 17.50 0.51
C MET A 175 -9.65 16.23 -0.23
N LEU A 176 -10.59 15.40 -0.70
CA LEU A 176 -10.28 14.26 -1.56
C LEU A 176 -9.64 14.68 -2.89
N LYS A 177 -10.14 15.75 -3.52
CA LYS A 177 -9.53 16.30 -4.73
C LYS A 177 -8.09 16.74 -4.49
N LEU A 178 -7.79 17.31 -3.31
CA LEU A 178 -6.43 17.71 -2.96
C LEU A 178 -5.51 16.49 -2.76
N LEU A 179 -6.00 15.41 -2.14
CA LEU A 179 -5.21 14.21 -1.85
C LEU A 179 -5.08 13.25 -3.04
N PHE A 180 -6.07 13.21 -3.92
CA PHE A 180 -6.21 12.28 -5.05
C PHE A 180 -6.51 13.01 -6.37
N GLY A 181 -5.93 14.19 -6.55
CA GLY A 181 -6.18 15.06 -7.70
C GLY A 181 -5.52 14.63 -9.01
N ASP A 182 -4.69 13.59 -8.99
CA ASP A 182 -4.02 13.08 -10.18
C ASP A 182 -4.90 12.06 -10.94
N TYR A 183 -4.59 11.84 -12.22
CA TYR A 183 -5.08 10.68 -12.96
C TYR A 183 -4.58 9.37 -12.33
N LEU A 184 -5.22 8.26 -12.68
CA LEU A 184 -4.68 6.94 -12.42
C LEU A 184 -3.32 6.76 -13.08
N ARG A 185 -2.45 5.98 -12.43
CA ARG A 185 -1.07 5.74 -12.84
C ARG A 185 -0.91 4.33 -13.39
N ASN A 186 -0.01 4.16 -14.35
CA ASN A 186 0.41 2.85 -14.83
C ASN A 186 1.57 2.33 -13.97
N PHE A 187 1.68 1.01 -13.85
CA PHE A 187 2.86 0.33 -13.32
C PHE A 187 4.04 0.37 -14.29
#